data_AF-A0A8H2XWW3-F1
#
_entry.id   AF-A0A8H2XWW3-F1
#
_cell.length_a   1.000
_cell.length_b   1.000
_cell.length_c   1.000
_cell.angle_alpha   90.00
_cell.angle_beta   90.00
_cell.angle_gamma   90.00
#
_symmetry.space_group_name_H-M   'P 1'
#
loop_
_entity.id
_entity.type
_entity.pdbx_description
1 polymer ?
#
loop_
_entity_poly.entity_id
_entity_poly.type
_entity_poly.pdbx_seq_one_letter_code
_entity_poly.pdbx_strand_id
1 'polypeptide(L)'
;MWTPTNITKVIDITRRSRIYTTSSGEQFKWKDKARLYCVSVDTGLNLATYDRVHFRYFRDKKSVLEIATAGVHLTDTLVVTWALAEKKARDRRRSRRNGGGGGGGGGG
;
A
#
# COMPACT_ATOMS: atom_id res chain seq x y z
N MET A 1 -25.23 10.62 -10.90
CA MET A 1 -25.17 10.40 -9.43
C MET A 1 -23.89 9.62 -9.15
N TRP A 2 -22.93 10.25 -8.46
CA TRP A 2 -21.69 9.58 -8.04
C TRP A 2 -21.94 9.10 -6.60
N THR A 3 -22.15 7.80 -6.41
CA THR A 3 -22.24 7.21 -5.07
C THR A 3 -20.82 7.00 -4.55
N PRO A 4 -20.40 7.64 -3.44
CA PRO A 4 -19.09 7.37 -2.86
C PRO A 4 -19.05 5.91 -2.41
N THR A 5 -18.13 5.13 -2.97
CA THR A 5 -17.89 3.74 -2.60
C THR A 5 -17.29 3.71 -1.19
N ASN A 6 -18.17 3.64 -0.20
CA ASN A 6 -17.81 3.60 1.21
C ASN A 6 -17.18 2.23 1.52
N ILE A 7 -16.00 2.25 2.14
CA ILE A 7 -15.38 1.05 2.70
C ILE A 7 -16.23 0.64 3.90
N THR A 8 -16.86 -0.52 3.82
CA THR A 8 -17.74 -1.02 4.88
C THR A 8 -16.97 -1.86 5.90
N LYS A 9 -15.85 -2.46 5.50
CA LYS A 9 -15.07 -3.31 6.39
C LYS A 9 -13.58 -3.31 6.06
N VAL A 10 -12.77 -3.30 7.11
CA VAL A 10 -11.32 -3.54 7.03
C VAL A 10 -10.99 -4.71 7.95
N ILE A 11 -10.41 -5.77 7.37
CA ILE A 11 -10.01 -6.96 8.12
C ILE A 11 -8.48 -7.06 8.08
N ASP A 12 -7.81 -6.97 9.23
CA ASP A 12 -6.38 -7.25 9.34
C ASP A 12 -6.21 -8.76 9.53
N ILE A 13 -5.80 -9.48 8.48
CA ILE A 13 -5.71 -10.96 8.50
C ILE A 13 -4.37 -11.41 9.09
N THR A 14 -3.34 -10.58 9.02
CA THR A 14 -2.04 -10.80 9.67
C THR A 14 -1.42 -9.44 10.00
N ARG A 15 -0.38 -9.36 10.86
CA ARG A 15 0.39 -8.11 11.08
C ARG A 15 0.79 -7.39 9.77
N ARG A 16 0.89 -8.11 8.65
CA ARG A 16 1.42 -7.61 7.37
C ARG A 16 0.38 -7.33 6.29
N SER A 17 -0.84 -7.85 6.38
CA SER A 17 -1.85 -7.80 5.29
C SER A 17 -3.24 -7.39 5.76
N ARG A 18 -3.78 -6.31 5.16
CA ARG A 18 -5.17 -5.87 5.33
C ARG A 18 -5.97 -6.16 4.07
N ILE A 19 -7.15 -6.74 4.25
CA ILE A 19 -8.18 -6.83 3.23
C ILE A 19 -9.18 -5.69 3.47
N TYR A 20 -9.49 -4.98 2.40
CA TYR A 20 -10.48 -3.93 2.37
C TYR A 20 -11.68 -4.47 1.61
N THR A 21 -12.86 -4.24 2.17
CA THR A 21 -14.14 -4.62 1.57
C THR A 21 -14.94 -3.37 1.28
N THR A 22 -15.37 -3.23 0.03
CA THR A 22 -16.24 -2.14 -0.41
C THR A 22 -17.69 -2.38 0.01
N SER A 23 -18.53 -1.36 -0.10
CA SER A 23 -19.99 -1.51 0.02
C SER A 23 -20.59 -2.47 -1.02
N SER A 24 -19.95 -2.62 -2.18
CA SER A 24 -20.33 -3.60 -3.21
C SER A 24 -19.94 -5.05 -2.86
N GLY A 25 -19.19 -5.25 -1.77
CA GLY A 25 -18.68 -6.57 -1.36
C GLY A 25 -17.36 -6.98 -2.01
N GLU A 26 -16.83 -6.16 -2.92
CA GLU A 26 -15.53 -6.40 -3.57
C GLU A 26 -14.40 -6.33 -2.55
N GLN A 27 -13.50 -7.31 -2.62
CA GLN A 27 -12.38 -7.40 -1.71
C GLN A 27 -11.06 -7.16 -2.43
N PHE A 28 -10.21 -6.33 -1.83
CA PHE A 28 -8.88 -6.08 -2.35
C PHE A 28 -7.85 -5.88 -1.23
N LYS A 29 -6.57 -6.03 -1.58
CA LYS A 29 -5.47 -5.89 -0.63
C LYS A 29 -4.25 -5.20 -1.24
N TRP A 30 -3.58 -4.43 -0.40
CA TRP A 30 -2.31 -3.78 -0.73
C TRP A 30 -1.11 -4.66 -0.36
N LYS A 31 -0.24 -4.92 -1.33
CA LYS A 31 1.02 -5.66 -1.20
C LYS A 31 2.20 -4.70 -1.24
N ASP A 32 2.96 -4.64 -0.15
CA ASP A 32 4.18 -3.84 0.00
C ASP A 32 5.40 -4.70 -0.38
N LYS A 33 5.83 -4.61 -1.65
CA LYS A 33 7.08 -5.20 -2.17
C LYS A 33 8.07 -4.09 -2.49
N ALA A 34 8.63 -4.04 -3.71
CA ALA A 34 9.40 -2.90 -4.21
C ALA A 34 8.50 -1.68 -4.51
N ARG A 35 7.27 -1.95 -4.94
CA ARG A 35 6.17 -1.02 -5.16
C ARG A 35 4.95 -1.45 -4.34
N LEU A 36 3.98 -0.55 -4.18
CA LEU A 36 2.70 -0.88 -3.53
C LEU A 36 1.71 -1.30 -4.62
N TYR A 37 1.27 -2.56 -4.59
CA TYR A 37 0.30 -3.10 -5.55
C TYR A 37 -1.03 -3.37 -4.86
N CYS A 38 -2.12 -2.88 -5.43
CA CYS A 38 -3.48 -3.23 -5.03
C CYS A 38 -4.00 -4.34 -5.93
N VAL A 39 -4.38 -5.47 -5.34
CA VAL A 39 -4.93 -6.59 -6.08
C VAL A 39 -6.30 -6.97 -5.53
N SER A 40 -7.21 -7.32 -6.43
CA SER A 40 -8.47 -7.98 -6.08
C SER A 40 -8.14 -9.33 -5.42
N VAL A 41 -8.89 -9.66 -4.37
CA VAL A 41 -8.76 -10.93 -3.65
C VAL A 41 -9.40 -12.06 -4.46
N ASP A 42 -10.54 -11.77 -5.10
CA ASP A 42 -11.36 -12.77 -5.78
C ASP A 42 -10.79 -13.13 -7.16
N THR A 43 -10.36 -12.13 -7.92
CA THR A 43 -9.89 -12.33 -9.31
C THR A 43 -8.36 -12.32 -9.43
N GLY A 44 -7.65 -11.83 -8.41
CA GLY A 44 -6.20 -11.62 -8.47
C GLY A 44 -5.76 -10.48 -9.39
N LEU A 45 -6.69 -9.77 -10.03
CA LEU A 45 -6.40 -8.67 -10.95
C LEU A 45 -5.75 -7.49 -10.23
N ASN A 46 -4.86 -6.80 -10.95
CA ASN A 46 -4.25 -5.56 -10.46
C ASN A 46 -5.23 -4.41 -10.62
N LEU A 47 -5.57 -3.76 -9.51
CA LEU A 47 -6.50 -2.62 -9.46
C LEU A 47 -5.75 -1.29 -9.44
N ALA A 48 -4.59 -1.24 -8.79
CA ALA A 48 -3.75 -0.04 -8.75
C ALA A 48 -2.29 -0.36 -8.44
N THR A 49 -1.38 0.44 -8.98
CA THR A 49 0.04 0.36 -8.70
C THR A 49 0.53 1.72 -8.24
N TYR A 50 1.18 1.77 -7.08
CA TYR A 50 1.89 2.94 -6.63
C TYR A 50 3.39 2.74 -6.79
N ASP A 51 3.96 3.48 -7.73
CA ASP A 51 5.40 3.56 -7.91
C ASP A 51 5.98 4.66 -7.04
N ARG A 52 6.82 4.25 -6.08
CA ARG A 52 7.49 5.15 -5.16
C ARG A 52 8.90 5.39 -5.64
N VAL A 53 9.22 6.63 -5.96
CA VAL A 53 10.58 7.05 -6.27
C VAL A 53 11.42 6.94 -4.99
N HIS A 54 12.30 5.94 -4.95
CA HIS A 54 13.08 5.59 -3.75
C HIS A 54 14.41 6.32 -3.61
N PHE A 55 14.86 7.02 -4.65
CA PHE A 55 16.24 7.47 -4.75
C PHE A 55 16.37 8.98 -4.62
N ARG A 56 17.27 9.38 -3.72
CA ARG A 56 17.77 10.75 -3.54
C ARG A 56 18.33 11.37 -4.85
N TYR A 57 18.67 10.52 -5.82
CA TYR A 57 19.21 10.88 -7.14
C TYR A 57 18.16 11.21 -8.21
N PHE A 58 16.88 10.84 -8.03
CA PHE A 58 15.81 11.15 -8.99
C PHE A 58 14.83 12.16 -8.39
N ARG A 59 15.37 13.30 -7.96
CA ARG A 59 14.62 14.38 -7.30
C ARG A 59 13.50 14.95 -8.18
N ASP A 60 13.55 14.70 -9.49
CA ASP A 60 12.58 15.16 -10.49
C ASP A 60 11.44 14.16 -10.77
N LYS A 61 11.54 12.92 -10.29
CA LYS A 61 10.47 11.93 -10.48
C LYS A 61 9.47 12.02 -9.33
N LYS A 62 8.21 12.28 -9.66
CA LYS A 62 7.09 12.30 -8.71
C LYS A 62 6.63 10.86 -8.44
N SER A 63 6.20 10.57 -7.21
CA SER A 63 5.50 9.32 -6.93
C SER A 63 4.18 9.31 -7.69
N VAL A 64 3.85 8.19 -8.34
CA VAL A 64 2.64 8.06 -9.16
C VAL A 64 1.81 6.90 -8.65
N LEU A 65 0.52 7.17 -8.45
CA LEU A 65 -0.50 6.15 -8.24
C LEU A 65 -1.23 5.94 -9.57
N GLU A 66 -0.99 4.80 -10.19
CA GLU A 66 -1.65 4.38 -11.43
C GLU A 66 -2.84 3.48 -11.07
N ILE A 67 -4.04 3.87 -11.49
CA ILE A 67 -5.25 3.07 -11.30
C ILE A 67 -5.51 2.32 -12.62
N ALA A 68 -5.60 1.00 -12.56
CA ALA A 68 -5.90 0.19 -13.72
C ALA A 68 -7.37 0.38 -14.13
N THR A 69 -7.70 0.14 -15.40
CA THR A 69 -9.08 0.23 -15.90
C THR A 69 -10.05 -0.63 -15.06
N ALA A 70 -9.59 -1.79 -14.58
CA ALA A 70 -10.34 -2.69 -13.71
C ALA A 70 -10.66 -2.12 -12.31
N GLY A 71 -10.05 -1.01 -11.90
CA GLY A 71 -10.24 -0.36 -10.60
C GLY A 71 -10.85 1.04 -10.68
N VAL A 72 -11.27 1.52 -11.86
CA VAL A 72 -11.76 2.90 -12.05
C VAL A 72 -13.00 3.19 -11.21
N HIS A 73 -13.90 2.23 -11.05
CA HIS A 73 -15.09 2.35 -10.20
C HIS A 73 -14.77 2.41 -8.70
N LEU A 74 -13.53 2.10 -8.32
CA LEU A 74 -13.03 2.13 -6.95
C LEU A 74 -12.03 3.26 -6.70
N THR A 75 -11.92 4.24 -7.61
CA THR A 75 -10.88 5.30 -7.56
C THR A 75 -10.73 5.93 -6.17
N ASP A 76 -11.81 6.46 -5.60
CA ASP A 76 -11.78 7.13 -4.29
C ASP A 76 -11.34 6.17 -3.18
N THR A 77 -11.90 4.97 -3.18
CA THR A 77 -11.55 3.91 -2.25
C THR A 77 -10.08 3.50 -2.37
N LEU A 78 -9.55 3.41 -3.59
CA LEU A 78 -8.16 3.07 -3.87
C LEU A 78 -7.22 4.17 -3.38
N VAL A 79 -7.55 5.45 -3.58
CA VAL A 79 -6.75 6.58 -3.08
C VAL A 79 -6.72 6.59 -1.54
N VAL A 80 -7.86 6.43 -0.88
CA VAL A 80 -7.92 6.43 0.60
C VAL A 80 -7.16 5.24 1.18
N THR A 81 -7.37 4.04 0.64
CA THR A 81 -6.69 2.83 1.14
C THR A 81 -5.21 2.81 0.81
N TRP A 82 -4.81 3.41 -0.32
CA TRP A 82 -3.41 3.66 -0.66
C TRP A 82 -2.73 4.50 0.42
N ALA A 83 -3.31 5.63 0.84
CA ALA A 83 -2.71 6.50 1.85
C ALA A 83 -2.48 5.76 3.18
N LEU A 84 -3.44 4.92 3.59
CA LEU A 84 -3.31 4.06 4.77
C LEU A 84 -2.22 3.00 4.62
N ALA A 85 -2.16 2.34 3.46
CA ALA A 85 -1.13 1.36 3.14
C ALA A 85 0.27 2.00 3.10
N GLU A 86 0.38 3.20 2.54
CA GLU A 86 1.62 3.96 2.43
C GLU A 86 2.16 4.35 3.81
N LYS A 87 1.29 4.84 4.70
CA LYS A 87 1.64 5.14 6.10
C LYS A 87 2.14 3.89 6.82
N LYS A 88 1.41 2.77 6.74
CA LYS A 88 1.84 1.48 7.34
C LYS A 88 3.19 1.03 6.79
N ALA A 89 3.43 1.18 5.49
CA ALA A 89 4.71 0.85 4.86
C ALA A 89 5.84 1.81 5.31
N ARG A 90 5.56 3.10 5.45
CA ARG A 90 6.52 4.12 5.93
C ARG A 90 6.93 3.86 7.38
N ASP A 91 5.97 3.54 8.25
CA ASP A 91 6.22 3.29 9.67
C ASP A 91 7.11 2.05 9.87
N ARG A 92 6.87 0.97 9.11
CA ARG A 92 7.74 -0.22 9.10
C ARG A 92 9.19 0.10 8.69
N ARG A 93 9.38 1.05 7.76
CA ARG A 93 10.72 1.43 7.30
C ARG A 93 11.45 2.25 8.35
N ARG A 94 10.73 3.12 9.07
CA ARG A 94 11.28 3.88 10.20
C ARG A 94 11.68 2.95 11.34
N SER A 95 10.83 2.00 11.71
CA SER A 95 11.16 1.07 12.81
C SER A 95 12.37 0.18 12.50
N ARG A 96 12.60 -0.20 11.24
CA ARG A 96 13.81 -0.92 10.82
C ARG A 96 15.10 -0.10 10.92
N ARG A 97 15.03 1.23 10.81
CA ARG A 97 16.21 2.10 10.96
C ARG A 97 16.61 2.33 12.41
N ASN A 98 15.68 2.19 13.35
CA ASN A 98 15.94 2.36 14.78
C ASN A 98 16.38 1.08 15.50
N GLY A 99 16.42 -0.09 14.82
CA GLY A 99 16.79 -1.37 15.42
C GLY A 99 18.21 -1.87 15.14
N GLY A 100 19.05 -1.06 14.47
CA GLY A 100 20.40 -1.44 14.06
C GLY A 100 21.47 -0.70 14.86
N GLY A 101 21.58 -0.97 16.15
CA GLY A 101 22.62 -0.42 17.02
C GLY A 101 22.99 -1.44 18.09
N GLY A 102 23.86 -2.39 17.75
CA GLY A 102 24.34 -3.37 18.71
C GLY A 102 25.39 -4.31 18.12
N GLY A 103 26.63 -4.17 18.60
CA GLY A 103 27.61 -5.25 18.64
C GLY A 103 28.66 -5.26 17.55
N GLY A 104 29.82 -4.69 17.87
CA GLY A 104 31.08 -4.91 17.16
C GLY A 104 32.23 -4.58 18.11
N GLY A 105 32.40 -5.39 19.14
CA GLY A 105 33.53 -5.29 20.07
C GLY A 105 34.83 -5.54 19.32
N GLY A 106 35.71 -4.54 19.29
CA GLY A 106 37.08 -4.70 18.87
C GLY A 106 37.86 -5.40 19.97
N GLY A 107 38.38 -6.58 19.66
CA GLY A 107 39.45 -7.20 20.43
C GLY A 107 40.77 -6.53 20.13
N GLY A 108 41.52 -6.25 21.21
CA GLY A 108 42.89 -5.79 21.25
C GLY A 108 43.43 -6.08 22.64
#